data_AF-A0A0R2XKR5-F1
#
_entry.id   AF-A0A0R2XKR5-F1
#
_cell.length_a   1.000
_cell.length_b   1.000
_cell.length_c   1.000
_cell.angle_alpha   90.00
_cell.angle_beta   90.00
_cell.angle_gamma   90.00
#
_symmetry.space_group_name_H-M   'P 1'
#
loop_
_entity.id
_entity.type
_entity.pdbx_description
1 polymer ?
#
loop_
_entity_poly.entity_id
_entity_poly.type
_entity_poly.pdbx_seq_one_letter_code
_entity_poly.pdbx_strand_id
1 'polypeptide(L)'
;MSQSFALAFRQFIFLLLCTLPLFTQAASQKEAPLDLSIIAQSDALRAYMTQQQRVDYIEAMQLIKQGESDIRSGENLQTQRPSTLNPDKDLKPIHERGGQLVKEGQAKVRSAQQQMIELLTAVQARQTTNQAIAAKKYNFELIEQTYPIALQQAAIQTLETCRNAGYTNIFYDGLRIITAAQSSKAEPKVHNATYDTFIQADGTQFSVKVPLSLKLVKDQTTADYTFQYDNESVFEGEKVALLAIEVIAPGTGSEALLSVRALDLNTQQLISSVLFYIADASELLSPAVEATIIGVESSTEATNTPASTAVVTTPRTIPVSVTINDQNQLIEKLSSLATPYFFETVATTETTTQSILLAGLIKDTLLKNSALIIVESDFIQRSYLPTEALASAATATLTITPNADNYTMMAKAHGSDHSLEIGTVTLHFPQ
;
A
#
# COMPACT_ATOMS: atom_id res chain seq x y z
N MET A 1 49.56 42.08 -19.51
CA MET A 1 49.59 41.06 -20.58
C MET A 1 48.17 40.56 -20.78
N SER A 2 47.45 41.21 -21.68
CA SER A 2 46.01 41.03 -21.88
C SER A 2 45.73 41.25 -23.37
N GLN A 3 46.22 40.33 -24.19
CA GLN A 3 45.90 40.21 -25.61
C GLN A 3 45.68 38.73 -25.90
N SER A 4 44.45 38.26 -25.70
CA SER A 4 44.00 36.93 -26.16
C SER A 4 42.47 36.79 -26.15
N PHE A 5 41.74 37.64 -25.42
CA PHE A 5 40.27 37.52 -25.36
C PHE A 5 39.49 38.26 -26.47
N ALA A 6 40.12 39.13 -27.26
CA ALA A 6 39.42 39.97 -28.24
C ALA A 6 39.28 39.37 -29.66
N LEU A 7 39.90 38.22 -29.94
CA LEU A 7 39.88 37.59 -31.27
C LEU A 7 38.91 36.40 -31.40
N ALA A 8 38.54 35.75 -30.30
CA ALA A 8 37.54 34.69 -30.31
C ALA A 8 36.10 35.21 -30.44
N PHE A 9 35.84 36.48 -30.09
CA PHE A 9 34.50 37.07 -30.14
C PHE A 9 34.09 37.58 -31.53
N ARG A 10 35.04 37.78 -32.46
CA ARG A 10 34.76 38.21 -33.84
C ARG A 10 34.46 37.08 -34.82
N GLN A 11 34.91 35.84 -34.53
CA GLN A 11 34.56 34.68 -35.35
C GLN A 11 33.21 34.05 -34.99
N PHE A 12 32.69 34.28 -33.78
CA PHE A 12 31.36 33.77 -33.40
C PHE A 12 30.20 34.64 -33.94
N ILE A 13 30.43 35.94 -34.18
CA ILE A 13 29.41 36.83 -34.73
C ILE A 13 29.26 36.67 -36.25
N PHE A 14 30.31 36.22 -36.96
CA PHE A 14 30.26 35.98 -38.41
C PHE A 14 29.68 34.61 -38.81
N LEU A 15 29.57 33.66 -37.87
CA LEU A 15 28.90 32.38 -38.10
C LEU A 15 27.40 32.40 -37.71
N LEU A 16 26.96 33.42 -36.94
CA LEU A 16 25.56 33.65 -36.60
C LEU A 16 24.81 34.51 -37.65
N LEU A 17 25.51 35.04 -38.65
CA LEU A 17 24.96 35.94 -39.69
C LEU A 17 24.83 35.28 -41.08
N CYS A 18 25.19 34.00 -41.23
CA CYS A 18 25.11 33.28 -42.52
C CYS A 18 24.10 32.12 -42.56
N THR A 19 23.20 32.02 -41.58
CA THR A 19 22.01 31.15 -41.67
C THR A 19 20.73 31.96 -41.39
N LEU A 20 20.62 33.12 -42.04
CA LEU A 20 19.30 33.60 -42.46
C LEU A 20 18.75 32.56 -43.45
N PRO A 21 17.66 31.83 -43.15
CA PRO A 21 16.85 31.35 -44.23
C PRO A 21 16.29 32.61 -44.90
N LEU A 22 16.76 32.84 -46.12
CA LEU A 22 16.05 33.61 -47.12
C LEU A 22 14.55 33.38 -46.95
N PHE A 23 13.78 34.47 -46.90
CA PHE A 23 12.34 34.48 -47.13
C PHE A 23 12.06 33.85 -48.50
N THR A 24 12.07 32.53 -48.52
CA THR A 24 11.36 31.72 -49.48
C THR A 24 9.95 31.65 -48.91
N GLN A 25 8.96 32.02 -49.72
CA GLN A 25 7.59 31.63 -49.49
C GLN A 25 7.57 30.10 -49.46
N ALA A 26 7.82 29.52 -48.29
CA ALA A 26 7.50 28.15 -48.02
C ALA A 26 5.97 28.08 -48.12
N ALA A 27 5.49 27.47 -49.20
CA ALA A 27 4.12 27.02 -49.27
C ALA A 27 3.79 26.32 -47.94
N SER A 28 2.74 26.79 -47.28
CA SER A 28 2.22 26.27 -46.01
C SER A 28 2.47 24.77 -45.91
N GLN A 29 3.45 24.37 -45.10
CA GLN A 29 3.55 22.99 -44.67
C GLN A 29 2.23 22.70 -43.98
N LYS A 30 1.45 21.79 -44.57
CA LYS A 30 0.18 21.34 -44.05
C LYS A 30 0.47 20.71 -42.68
N GLU A 31 0.33 21.50 -41.61
CA GLU A 31 0.66 21.10 -40.25
C GLU A 31 -0.04 19.78 -39.91
N ALA A 32 0.70 18.86 -39.29
CA ALA A 32 0.20 17.52 -38.98
C ALA A 32 -1.14 17.55 -38.22
N PRO A 33 -2.06 16.62 -38.50
CA PRO A 33 -3.34 16.54 -37.80
C PRO A 33 -3.11 16.30 -36.30
N LEU A 34 -3.86 17.01 -35.46
CA LEU A 34 -3.87 16.81 -34.01
C LEU A 34 -4.49 15.44 -33.69
N ASP A 35 -3.86 14.68 -32.81
CA ASP A 35 -4.47 13.48 -32.24
C ASP A 35 -5.46 13.87 -31.15
N LEU A 36 -6.75 13.73 -31.44
CA LEU A 36 -7.85 14.10 -30.55
C LEU A 36 -8.26 12.94 -29.61
N SER A 37 -7.59 11.79 -29.67
CA SER A 37 -7.95 10.58 -28.89
C SER A 37 -8.01 10.83 -27.38
N ILE A 38 -7.11 11.67 -26.86
CA ILE A 38 -7.07 12.00 -25.43
C ILE A 38 -8.25 12.89 -24.98
N ILE A 39 -8.82 13.70 -25.88
CA ILE A 39 -10.00 14.52 -25.58
C ILE A 39 -11.21 13.63 -25.28
N ALA A 40 -11.31 12.47 -25.93
CA ALA A 40 -12.35 11.48 -25.66
C ALA A 40 -12.25 10.86 -24.25
N GLN A 41 -11.09 10.95 -23.59
CA GLN A 41 -10.88 10.45 -22.22
C GLN A 41 -11.11 11.54 -21.15
N SER A 42 -11.53 12.75 -21.55
CA SER A 42 -11.58 13.90 -20.64
C SER A 42 -12.48 13.71 -19.41
N ASP A 43 -13.61 13.01 -19.54
CA ASP A 43 -14.50 12.75 -18.41
C ASP A 43 -13.84 11.86 -17.34
N ALA A 44 -13.10 10.84 -17.76
CA ALA A 44 -12.34 9.97 -16.84
C ALA A 44 -11.20 10.74 -16.15
N LEU A 45 -10.55 11.66 -16.87
CA LEU A 45 -9.43 12.45 -16.34
C LEU A 45 -9.86 13.60 -15.43
N ARG A 46 -11.14 14.00 -15.47
CA ARG A 46 -11.68 15.15 -14.74
C ARG A 46 -11.49 15.06 -13.22
N ALA A 47 -11.58 13.85 -12.67
CA ALA A 47 -11.35 13.59 -11.25
C ALA A 47 -9.92 13.94 -10.80
N TYR A 48 -8.95 13.88 -11.72
CA TYR A 48 -7.53 14.08 -11.43
C TYR A 48 -7.02 15.51 -11.70
N MET A 49 -7.86 16.36 -12.31
CA MET A 49 -7.56 17.77 -12.57
C MET A 49 -7.56 18.61 -11.29
N THR A 50 -6.60 19.52 -11.16
CA THR A 50 -6.67 20.60 -10.17
C THR A 50 -7.79 21.58 -10.49
N GLN A 51 -8.14 22.45 -9.54
CA GLN A 51 -9.14 23.48 -9.77
C GLN A 51 -8.76 24.40 -10.95
N GLN A 52 -7.49 24.80 -11.04
CA GLN A 52 -7.02 25.63 -12.16
C GLN A 52 -7.12 24.89 -13.50
N GLN A 53 -6.68 23.63 -13.56
CA GLN A 53 -6.80 22.83 -14.79
C GLN A 53 -8.26 22.63 -15.24
N ARG A 54 -9.21 22.57 -14.30
CA ARG A 54 -10.64 22.52 -14.65
C ARG A 54 -11.11 23.83 -15.27
N VAL A 55 -10.62 24.97 -14.80
CA VAL A 55 -10.91 26.29 -15.37
C VAL A 55 -10.33 26.37 -16.78
N ASP A 56 -9.05 26.06 -16.95
CA ASP A 56 -8.35 26.10 -18.24
C ASP A 56 -9.04 25.18 -19.29
N TYR A 57 -9.50 23.99 -18.85
CA TYR A 57 -10.27 23.08 -19.70
C TYR A 57 -11.61 23.67 -20.15
N ILE A 58 -12.34 24.34 -19.24
CA ILE A 58 -13.62 25.00 -19.56
C ILE A 58 -13.40 26.17 -20.53
N GLU A 59 -12.35 26.96 -20.32
CA GLU A 59 -11.98 28.08 -21.20
C GLU A 59 -11.63 27.59 -22.61
N ALA A 60 -10.84 26.52 -22.74
CA ALA A 60 -10.56 25.92 -24.03
C ALA A 60 -11.83 25.39 -24.72
N MET A 61 -12.75 24.78 -23.98
CA MET A 61 -14.07 24.38 -24.51
C MET A 61 -14.89 25.58 -25.02
N GLN A 62 -14.84 26.73 -24.34
CA GLN A 62 -15.53 27.94 -24.79
C GLN A 62 -14.90 28.51 -26.06
N LEU A 63 -13.57 28.50 -26.17
CA LEU A 63 -12.85 28.93 -27.37
C LEU A 63 -13.17 28.05 -28.58
N ILE A 64 -13.33 26.74 -28.41
CA ILE A 64 -13.78 25.84 -29.47
C ILE A 64 -15.18 26.25 -29.96
N LYS A 65 -16.14 26.44 -29.04
CA LYS A 65 -17.51 26.87 -29.40
C LYS A 65 -17.53 28.21 -30.12
N GLN A 66 -16.69 29.15 -29.69
CA GLN A 66 -16.57 30.45 -30.35
C GLN A 66 -15.97 30.31 -31.75
N GLY A 67 -14.92 29.51 -31.91
CA GLY A 67 -14.32 29.21 -33.21
C GLY A 67 -15.30 28.54 -34.17
N GLU A 68 -16.08 27.56 -33.70
CA GLU A 68 -17.14 26.92 -34.49
C GLU A 68 -18.24 27.91 -34.93
N SER A 69 -18.59 28.87 -34.05
CA SER A 69 -19.52 29.94 -34.38
C SER A 69 -18.95 30.88 -35.45
N ASP A 70 -17.68 31.24 -35.34
CA ASP A 70 -16.99 32.10 -36.32
C ASP A 70 -16.90 31.40 -37.69
N ILE A 71 -16.61 30.10 -37.71
CA ILE A 71 -16.63 29.27 -38.93
C ILE A 71 -18.01 29.30 -39.57
N ARG A 72 -19.07 28.98 -38.81
CA ARG A 72 -20.45 28.97 -39.32
C ARG A 72 -20.88 30.34 -39.84
N SER A 73 -20.52 31.41 -39.13
CA SER A 73 -20.79 32.78 -39.57
C SER A 73 -20.02 33.11 -40.85
N GLY A 74 -18.77 32.70 -40.95
CA GLY A 74 -17.94 32.90 -42.14
C GLY A 74 -18.47 32.16 -43.36
N GLU A 75 -18.87 30.89 -43.21
CA GLU A 75 -19.50 30.08 -44.26
C GLU A 75 -20.82 30.70 -44.74
N ASN A 76 -21.64 31.23 -43.82
CA ASN A 76 -22.86 31.95 -44.17
C ASN A 76 -22.59 33.22 -44.99
N LEU A 77 -21.53 33.97 -44.67
CA LEU A 77 -21.15 35.16 -45.45
C LEU A 77 -20.64 34.77 -46.84
N GLN A 78 -19.84 33.71 -46.95
CA GLN A 78 -19.33 33.21 -48.23
C GLN A 78 -20.43 32.70 -49.17
N THR A 79 -21.52 32.18 -48.61
CA THR A 79 -22.65 31.64 -49.38
C THR A 79 -23.72 32.68 -49.74
N GLN A 80 -23.58 33.93 -49.28
CA GLN A 80 -24.52 35.01 -49.63
C GLN A 80 -24.55 35.24 -51.14
N ARG A 81 -25.76 35.54 -51.63
CA ARG A 81 -26.05 35.91 -53.03
C ARG A 81 -26.67 37.31 -53.11
N PRO A 82 -26.58 38.00 -54.25
CA PRO A 82 -27.23 39.29 -54.43
C PRO A 82 -28.74 39.13 -54.25
N SER A 83 -29.40 40.14 -53.69
CA SER A 83 -30.86 40.06 -53.50
C SER A 83 -31.58 40.44 -54.80
N THR A 84 -32.83 40.01 -54.93
CA THR A 84 -33.71 40.44 -56.04
C THR A 84 -33.94 41.95 -56.08
N LEU A 85 -33.73 42.66 -54.97
CA LEU A 85 -33.84 44.12 -54.86
C LEU A 85 -32.53 44.86 -55.19
N ASN A 86 -31.40 44.15 -55.23
CA ASN A 86 -30.09 44.71 -55.60
C ASN A 86 -29.21 43.62 -56.22
N PRO A 87 -29.44 43.29 -57.52
CA PRO A 87 -28.75 42.20 -58.21
C PRO A 87 -27.28 42.52 -58.52
N ASP A 88 -26.92 43.81 -58.65
CA ASP A 88 -25.55 44.25 -58.99
C ASP A 88 -24.68 44.50 -57.74
N LYS A 89 -25.15 44.10 -56.55
CA LYS A 89 -24.42 44.28 -55.29
C LYS A 89 -23.08 43.53 -55.34
N ASP A 90 -21.98 44.26 -55.14
CA ASP A 90 -20.66 43.65 -54.95
C ASP A 90 -20.62 42.87 -53.62
N LEU A 91 -20.42 41.56 -53.71
CA LEU A 91 -20.30 40.64 -52.58
C LEU A 91 -18.87 40.28 -52.25
N LYS A 92 -17.90 40.68 -53.07
CA LYS A 92 -16.49 40.33 -52.87
C LYS A 92 -15.98 40.71 -51.47
N PRO A 93 -16.27 41.90 -50.92
CA PRO A 93 -15.86 42.24 -49.54
C PRO A 93 -16.52 41.35 -48.47
N ILE A 94 -17.74 40.87 -48.73
CA ILE A 94 -18.48 40.00 -47.81
C ILE A 94 -17.88 38.59 -47.83
N HIS A 95 -17.56 38.06 -49.01
CA HIS A 95 -16.91 36.76 -49.18
C HIS A 95 -15.49 36.76 -48.58
N GLU A 96 -14.72 37.84 -48.77
CA GLU A 96 -13.40 38.01 -48.18
C GLU A 96 -13.46 38.05 -46.65
N ARG A 97 -14.38 38.84 -46.08
CA ARG A 97 -14.64 38.86 -44.62
C ARG A 97 -15.07 37.48 -44.10
N GLY A 98 -15.92 36.78 -44.84
CA GLY A 98 -16.33 35.42 -44.51
C GLY A 98 -15.14 34.45 -44.50
N GLY A 99 -14.27 34.52 -45.50
CA GLY A 99 -13.05 33.70 -45.55
C GLY A 99 -12.06 33.99 -44.43
N GLN A 100 -11.95 35.25 -44.00
CA GLN A 100 -11.14 35.61 -42.83
C GLN A 100 -11.72 35.01 -41.54
N LEU A 101 -13.03 35.11 -41.32
CA LEU A 101 -13.69 34.52 -40.14
C LEU A 101 -13.54 33.00 -40.09
N VAL A 102 -13.64 32.30 -41.23
CA VAL A 102 -13.38 30.84 -41.27
C VAL A 102 -11.95 30.53 -40.86
N LYS A 103 -10.95 31.26 -41.37
CA LYS A 103 -9.53 31.06 -41.01
C LYS A 103 -9.27 31.34 -39.53
N GLU A 104 -9.80 32.44 -39.00
CA GLU A 104 -9.66 32.81 -37.59
C GLU A 104 -10.35 31.80 -36.68
N GLY A 105 -11.56 31.35 -37.05
CA GLY A 105 -12.29 30.32 -36.32
C GLY A 105 -11.57 28.97 -36.32
N GLN A 106 -11.03 28.53 -37.47
CA GLN A 106 -10.22 27.32 -37.56
C GLN A 106 -8.96 27.40 -36.69
N ALA A 107 -8.27 28.55 -36.68
CA ALA A 107 -7.10 28.77 -35.84
C ALA A 107 -7.46 28.74 -34.34
N LYS A 108 -8.60 29.34 -33.94
CA LYS A 108 -9.11 29.28 -32.56
C LYS A 108 -9.42 27.85 -32.13
N VAL A 109 -10.16 27.10 -32.94
CA VAL A 109 -10.49 25.69 -32.65
C VAL A 109 -9.21 24.88 -32.49
N ARG A 110 -8.26 25.00 -33.43
CA ARG A 110 -6.99 24.28 -33.40
C ARG A 110 -6.17 24.60 -32.15
N SER A 111 -6.00 25.89 -31.83
CA SER A 111 -5.24 26.34 -30.67
C SER A 111 -5.86 25.83 -29.36
N ALA A 112 -7.19 25.91 -29.23
CA ALA A 112 -7.89 25.41 -28.04
C ALA A 112 -7.83 23.88 -27.93
N GLN A 113 -7.93 23.14 -29.03
CA GLN A 113 -7.73 21.69 -29.05
C GLN A 113 -6.31 21.31 -28.60
N GLN A 114 -5.30 22.05 -29.05
CA GLN A 114 -3.92 21.82 -28.63
C GLN A 114 -3.73 22.07 -27.13
N GLN A 115 -4.31 23.15 -26.59
CA GLN A 115 -4.33 23.42 -25.15
C GLN A 115 -5.01 22.28 -24.36
N MET A 116 -6.14 21.75 -24.85
CA MET A 116 -6.81 20.60 -24.24
C MET A 116 -5.94 19.35 -24.27
N ILE A 117 -5.28 19.05 -25.39
CA ILE A 117 -4.39 17.89 -25.51
C ILE A 117 -3.23 17.99 -24.52
N GLU A 118 -2.57 19.14 -24.47
CA GLU A 118 -1.44 19.38 -23.55
C GLU A 118 -1.89 19.23 -22.08
N LEU A 119 -3.02 19.84 -21.73
CA LEU A 119 -3.60 19.75 -20.38
C LEU A 119 -3.94 18.31 -20.01
N LEU A 120 -4.69 17.60 -20.86
CA LEU A 120 -5.12 16.24 -20.58
C LEU A 120 -3.94 15.27 -20.54
N THR A 121 -2.92 15.47 -21.37
CA THR A 121 -1.69 14.67 -21.36
C THR A 121 -0.93 14.85 -20.05
N ALA A 122 -0.81 16.10 -19.57
CA ALA A 122 -0.19 16.38 -18.29
C ALA A 122 -0.97 15.77 -17.11
N VAL A 123 -2.31 15.83 -17.15
CA VAL A 123 -3.17 15.22 -16.13
C VAL A 123 -3.02 13.70 -16.14
N GLN A 124 -3.03 13.07 -17.31
CA GLN A 124 -2.83 11.62 -17.46
C GLN A 124 -1.44 11.20 -16.97
N ALA A 125 -0.38 11.91 -17.34
CA ALA A 125 0.97 11.63 -16.85
C ALA A 125 1.06 11.73 -15.32
N ARG A 126 0.41 12.74 -14.72
CA ARG A 126 0.32 12.87 -13.25
C ARG A 126 -0.45 11.72 -12.62
N GLN A 127 -1.59 11.33 -13.20
CA GLN A 127 -2.36 10.17 -12.74
C GLN A 127 -1.49 8.92 -12.73
N THR A 128 -0.81 8.61 -13.84
CA THR A 128 0.07 7.43 -13.96
C THR A 128 1.19 7.47 -12.94
N THR A 129 1.81 8.64 -12.74
CA THR A 129 2.88 8.83 -11.74
C THR A 129 2.37 8.58 -10.33
N ASN A 130 1.22 9.17 -9.98
CA ASN A 130 0.61 9.00 -8.66
C ASN A 130 0.18 7.55 -8.42
N GLN A 131 -0.33 6.86 -9.44
CA GLN A 131 -0.64 5.43 -9.36
C GLN A 131 0.63 4.60 -9.15
N ALA A 132 1.74 4.92 -9.82
CA ALA A 132 3.01 4.23 -9.64
C ALA A 132 3.61 4.45 -8.24
N ILE A 133 3.46 5.66 -7.66
CA ILE A 133 3.88 5.95 -6.29
C ILE A 133 2.98 5.20 -5.29
N ALA A 134 1.67 5.26 -5.47
CA ALA A 134 0.71 4.56 -4.62
C ALA A 134 0.95 3.03 -4.63
N ALA A 135 1.28 2.46 -5.80
CA ALA A 135 1.60 1.05 -5.95
C ALA A 135 2.87 0.61 -5.20
N LYS A 136 3.80 1.53 -4.89
CA LYS A 136 5.01 1.22 -4.10
C LYS A 136 4.83 1.43 -2.61
N LYS A 137 3.82 2.21 -2.20
CA LYS A 137 3.59 2.58 -0.80
C LYS A 137 3.44 1.36 0.11
N TYR A 138 2.85 0.29 -0.41
CA TYR A 138 2.56 -0.94 0.32
C TYR A 138 3.59 -2.05 0.09
N ASN A 139 4.74 -1.73 -0.51
CA ASN A 139 5.79 -2.71 -0.75
C ASN A 139 6.80 -2.65 0.38
N PHE A 140 7.17 -3.80 0.93
CA PHE A 140 8.21 -3.87 1.94
C PHE A 140 9.06 -5.13 1.79
N GLU A 141 10.29 -5.04 2.28
CA GLU A 141 11.21 -6.16 2.39
C GLU A 141 11.31 -6.58 3.86
N LEU A 142 11.27 -7.89 4.11
CA LEU A 142 11.47 -8.43 5.43
C LEU A 142 12.94 -8.31 5.82
N ILE A 143 13.17 -7.73 6.99
CA ILE A 143 14.51 -7.58 7.54
C ILE A 143 14.91 -8.91 8.17
N GLU A 144 16.00 -9.49 7.67
CA GLU A 144 16.64 -10.67 8.26
C GLU A 144 17.45 -10.27 9.50
N GLN A 145 17.20 -10.95 10.62
CA GLN A 145 17.92 -10.76 11.87
C GLN A 145 18.05 -12.09 12.64
N THR A 146 19.00 -12.15 13.57
CA THR A 146 19.02 -13.22 14.58
C THR A 146 17.91 -13.01 15.60
N TYR A 147 17.36 -14.10 16.15
CA TYR A 147 16.22 -14.03 17.07
C TYR A 147 16.42 -13.06 18.25
N PRO A 148 17.54 -13.08 19.00
CA PRO A 148 17.72 -12.19 20.15
C PRO A 148 17.71 -10.70 19.76
N ILE A 149 18.34 -10.36 18.63
CA ILE A 149 18.39 -8.97 18.13
C ILE A 149 17.01 -8.54 17.64
N ALA A 150 16.34 -9.40 16.88
CA ALA A 150 15.00 -9.15 16.37
C ALA A 150 14.00 -8.91 17.50
N LEU A 151 14.02 -9.75 18.54
CA LEU A 151 13.13 -9.62 19.69
C LEU A 151 13.38 -8.32 20.45
N GLN A 152 14.64 -7.96 20.68
CA GLN A 152 15.00 -6.70 21.33
C GLN A 152 14.50 -5.49 20.53
N GLN A 153 14.73 -5.46 19.21
CA GLN A 153 14.28 -4.37 18.35
C GLN A 153 12.76 -4.30 18.28
N ALA A 154 12.09 -5.45 18.16
CA ALA A 154 10.64 -5.52 18.12
C ALA A 154 10.01 -5.03 19.44
N ALA A 155 10.59 -5.39 20.59
CA ALA A 155 10.16 -4.89 21.89
C ALA A 155 10.28 -3.36 21.96
N ILE A 156 11.44 -2.78 21.61
CA ILE A 156 11.65 -1.33 21.63
C ILE A 156 10.63 -0.61 20.73
N GLN A 157 10.50 -1.04 19.48
CA GLN A 157 9.62 -0.39 18.50
C GLN A 157 8.13 -0.51 18.89
N THR A 158 7.72 -1.68 19.40
CA THR A 158 6.32 -1.91 19.82
C THR A 158 5.97 -1.04 21.03
N LEU A 159 6.83 -1.02 22.05
CA LEU A 159 6.63 -0.22 23.26
C LEU A 159 6.67 1.29 22.99
N GLU A 160 7.57 1.74 22.11
CA GLU A 160 7.59 3.14 21.66
C GLU A 160 6.29 3.52 20.92
N THR A 161 5.81 2.67 20.01
CA THR A 161 4.54 2.88 19.31
C THR A 161 3.37 2.97 20.28
N CYS A 162 3.29 2.04 21.24
CA CYS A 162 2.25 2.05 22.27
C CYS A 162 2.27 3.34 23.10
N ARG A 163 3.46 3.79 23.55
CA ARG A 163 3.59 5.04 24.30
C ARG A 163 3.18 6.25 23.49
N ASN A 164 3.57 6.32 22.21
CA ASN A 164 3.16 7.40 21.31
C ASN A 164 1.64 7.43 21.08
N ALA A 165 0.96 6.28 21.18
CA ALA A 165 -0.49 6.17 21.13
C ALA A 165 -1.20 6.40 22.49
N GLY A 166 -0.43 6.70 23.54
CA GLY A 166 -0.92 7.04 24.88
C GLY A 166 -1.17 5.85 25.80
N TYR A 167 -0.60 4.68 25.53
CA TYR A 167 -0.69 3.52 26.40
C TYR A 167 0.41 3.54 27.46
N THR A 168 0.01 3.50 28.73
CA THR A 168 0.90 3.38 29.90
C THR A 168 0.82 2.00 30.54
N ASN A 169 -0.11 1.14 30.09
CA ASN A 169 -0.28 -0.22 30.55
C ASN A 169 -0.24 -1.17 29.37
N ILE A 170 0.78 -2.03 29.34
CA ILE A 170 1.02 -2.95 28.24
C ILE A 170 1.15 -4.34 28.84
N PHE A 171 0.16 -5.18 28.60
CA PHE A 171 0.08 -6.52 29.17
C PHE A 171 0.87 -7.52 28.36
N TYR A 172 1.69 -8.30 29.06
CA TYR A 172 2.40 -9.45 28.54
C TYR A 172 1.71 -10.74 29.02
N ASP A 173 1.20 -11.55 28.08
CA ASP A 173 0.57 -12.85 28.36
C ASP A 173 1.42 -14.05 27.92
N GLY A 174 2.37 -13.83 27.00
CA GLY A 174 3.29 -14.86 26.54
C GLY A 174 3.66 -14.75 25.06
N LEU A 175 4.65 -15.55 24.67
CA LEU A 175 5.01 -15.83 23.28
C LEU A 175 4.30 -17.10 22.82
N ARG A 176 3.78 -17.12 21.60
CA ARG A 176 3.22 -18.32 20.96
C ARG A 176 4.13 -18.84 19.87
N ILE A 177 4.23 -20.16 19.76
CA ILE A 177 4.93 -20.86 18.69
C ILE A 177 3.87 -21.46 17.77
N ILE A 178 3.97 -21.13 16.48
CA ILE A 178 3.02 -21.54 15.45
C ILE A 178 3.78 -22.28 14.35
N THR A 179 3.58 -23.59 14.29
CA THR A 179 4.07 -24.47 13.25
C THR A 179 2.89 -25.20 12.61
N ALA A 180 3.14 -26.05 11.61
CA ALA A 180 2.07 -26.91 11.06
C ALA A 180 1.49 -27.88 12.11
N ALA A 181 2.28 -28.25 13.14
CA ALA A 181 1.90 -29.22 14.17
C ALA A 181 1.49 -28.58 15.51
N GLN A 182 1.84 -27.32 15.74
CA GLN A 182 1.75 -26.67 17.05
C GLN A 182 1.17 -25.26 16.94
N SER A 183 0.25 -24.92 17.83
CA SER A 183 -0.17 -23.54 18.10
C SER A 183 -0.36 -23.35 19.60
N SER A 184 0.73 -23.17 20.32
CA SER A 184 0.73 -23.13 21.79
C SER A 184 1.56 -21.97 22.32
N LYS A 185 1.36 -21.64 23.60
CA LYS A 185 2.32 -20.81 24.33
C LYS A 185 3.68 -21.51 24.39
N ALA A 186 4.74 -20.71 24.39
CA ALA A 186 6.10 -21.19 24.56
C ALA A 186 6.34 -21.69 25.99
N GLU A 187 7.31 -22.59 26.12
CA GLU A 187 7.73 -23.15 27.41
C GLU A 187 8.24 -22.06 28.37
N PRO A 188 8.20 -22.29 29.71
CA PRO A 188 8.52 -21.27 30.72
C PRO A 188 9.87 -20.57 30.52
N LYS A 189 10.90 -21.29 30.05
CA LYS A 189 12.22 -20.71 29.76
C LYS A 189 12.14 -19.61 28.69
N VAL A 190 11.46 -19.89 27.57
CA VAL A 190 11.30 -18.96 26.46
C VAL A 190 10.33 -17.82 26.84
N HIS A 191 9.26 -18.14 27.56
CA HIS A 191 8.31 -17.17 28.10
C HIS A 191 9.04 -16.13 28.98
N ASN A 192 9.77 -16.58 30.00
CA ASN A 192 10.47 -15.69 30.92
C ASN A 192 11.55 -14.85 30.21
N ALA A 193 12.35 -15.46 29.33
CA ALA A 193 13.36 -14.71 28.56
C ALA A 193 12.75 -13.63 27.64
N THR A 194 11.57 -13.92 27.07
CA THR A 194 10.82 -12.94 26.28
C THR A 194 10.34 -11.79 27.17
N TYR A 195 9.72 -12.10 28.32
CA TYR A 195 9.30 -11.09 29.28
C TYR A 195 10.46 -10.20 29.74
N ASP A 196 11.60 -10.79 30.11
CA ASP A 196 12.80 -10.06 30.54
C ASP A 196 13.30 -9.11 29.45
N THR A 197 13.23 -9.52 28.17
CA THR A 197 13.59 -8.66 27.04
C THR A 197 12.67 -7.45 26.93
N PHE A 198 11.36 -7.63 27.11
CA PHE A 198 10.40 -6.53 27.11
C PHE A 198 10.59 -5.59 28.31
N ILE A 199 10.84 -6.13 29.51
CA ILE A 199 11.13 -5.33 30.71
C ILE A 199 12.42 -4.52 30.53
N GLN A 200 13.45 -5.12 29.96
CA GLN A 200 14.70 -4.42 29.66
C GLN A 200 14.50 -3.30 28.63
N ALA A 201 13.68 -3.54 27.59
CA ALA A 201 13.33 -2.53 26.59
C ALA A 201 12.47 -1.40 27.16
N ASP A 202 11.57 -1.71 28.11
CA ASP A 202 10.71 -0.77 28.81
C ASP A 202 11.51 0.14 29.77
N GLY A 203 12.59 -0.40 30.35
CA GLY A 203 13.53 0.35 31.18
C GLY A 203 12.86 1.01 32.37
N THR A 204 12.91 2.34 32.43
CA THR A 204 12.34 3.13 33.54
C THR A 204 10.89 3.58 33.31
N GLN A 205 10.23 3.12 32.24
CA GLN A 205 8.85 3.51 31.93
C GLN A 205 7.84 2.71 32.76
N PHE A 206 8.19 1.48 33.17
CA PHE A 206 7.37 0.58 33.98
C PHE A 206 5.94 0.37 33.44
N SER A 207 5.82 0.36 32.11
CA SER A 207 4.56 0.20 31.39
C SER A 207 4.21 -1.27 31.13
N VAL A 208 5.21 -2.14 31.02
CA VAL A 208 5.00 -3.58 30.80
C VAL A 208 4.60 -4.28 32.10
N LYS A 209 3.49 -5.01 32.06
CA LYS A 209 2.87 -5.66 33.23
C LYS A 209 2.39 -7.07 32.88
N VAL A 210 2.38 -7.96 33.86
CA VAL A 210 1.71 -9.27 33.74
C VAL A 210 0.31 -9.16 34.34
N PRO A 211 -0.76 -9.41 33.56
CA PRO A 211 -2.12 -9.36 34.08
C PRO A 211 -2.42 -10.55 34.99
N LEU A 212 -3.22 -10.33 36.05
CA LEU A 212 -3.63 -11.40 36.95
C LEU A 212 -4.85 -12.14 36.38
N SER A 213 -4.71 -13.43 36.14
CA SER A 213 -5.79 -14.30 35.66
C SER A 213 -6.49 -13.80 34.39
N LEU A 214 -5.72 -13.24 33.44
CA LEU A 214 -6.27 -12.75 32.17
C LEU A 214 -7.04 -13.86 31.45
N LYS A 215 -8.28 -13.57 31.13
CA LYS A 215 -9.19 -14.47 30.41
C LYS A 215 -10.09 -13.65 29.51
N LEU A 216 -10.54 -14.28 28.43
CA LEU A 216 -11.62 -13.74 27.61
C LEU A 216 -12.93 -14.37 28.05
N VAL A 217 -13.91 -13.53 28.40
CA VAL A 217 -15.19 -13.96 28.96
C VAL A 217 -16.31 -13.49 28.05
N LYS A 218 -17.25 -14.38 27.79
CA LYS A 218 -18.47 -14.08 27.04
C LYS A 218 -19.45 -13.33 27.93
N ASP A 219 -20.01 -12.24 27.43
CA ASP A 219 -21.15 -11.59 28.06
C ASP A 219 -22.35 -12.55 28.05
N GLN A 220 -23.10 -12.63 29.15
CA GLN A 220 -24.25 -13.55 29.25
C GLN A 220 -25.52 -12.99 28.58
N THR A 221 -25.55 -11.69 28.32
CA THR A 221 -26.69 -10.94 27.77
C THR A 221 -26.48 -10.55 26.32
N THR A 222 -25.24 -10.37 25.89
CA THR A 222 -24.86 -10.16 24.48
C THR A 222 -24.07 -11.36 23.95
N ALA A 223 -23.73 -11.34 22.66
CA ALA A 223 -22.83 -12.34 22.08
C ALA A 223 -21.35 -11.93 22.23
N ASP A 224 -21.08 -10.79 22.87
CA ASP A 224 -19.77 -10.15 22.86
C ASP A 224 -18.82 -10.82 23.85
N TYR A 225 -17.52 -10.63 23.60
CA TYR A 225 -16.46 -11.11 24.46
C TYR A 225 -15.62 -9.95 24.96
N THR A 226 -15.33 -9.95 26.26
CA THR A 226 -14.49 -8.95 26.91
C THR A 226 -13.37 -9.61 27.70
N PHE A 227 -12.21 -8.97 27.72
CA PHE A 227 -11.11 -9.43 28.56
C PHE A 227 -11.39 -9.08 30.02
N GLN A 228 -11.20 -10.04 30.91
CA GLN A 228 -11.30 -9.87 32.36
C GLN A 228 -10.00 -10.32 33.02
N TYR A 229 -9.63 -9.64 34.10
CA TYR A 229 -8.45 -9.90 34.88
C TYR A 229 -8.67 -9.38 36.31
N ASP A 230 -8.07 -10.04 37.30
CA ASP A 230 -8.48 -9.87 38.71
C ASP A 230 -8.25 -8.45 39.25
N ASN A 231 -7.31 -7.72 38.65
CA ASN A 231 -6.95 -6.35 39.03
C ASN A 231 -7.48 -5.28 38.06
N GLU A 232 -8.55 -5.56 37.32
CA GLU A 232 -9.17 -4.62 36.36
C GLU A 232 -9.49 -3.25 36.94
N SER A 233 -10.00 -3.18 38.17
CA SER A 233 -10.33 -1.90 38.83
C SER A 233 -9.14 -0.96 39.02
N VAL A 234 -7.90 -1.46 38.94
CA VAL A 234 -6.68 -0.64 39.04
C VAL A 234 -6.47 0.21 37.77
N PHE A 235 -7.04 -0.19 36.65
CA PHE A 235 -6.83 0.42 35.33
C PHE A 235 -8.10 1.08 34.78
N GLU A 236 -9.10 1.29 35.63
CA GLU A 236 -10.36 1.89 35.23
C GLU A 236 -10.13 3.29 34.63
N GLY A 237 -10.62 3.50 33.40
CA GLY A 237 -10.41 4.74 32.66
C GLY A 237 -9.03 4.90 32.02
N GLU A 238 -8.12 3.95 32.21
CA GLU A 238 -6.80 3.93 31.56
C GLU A 238 -6.85 3.11 30.26
N LYS A 239 -5.98 3.46 29.30
CA LYS A 239 -5.78 2.64 28.11
C LYS A 239 -4.88 1.44 28.45
N VAL A 240 -5.32 0.26 28.05
CA VAL A 240 -4.58 -0.99 28.26
C VAL A 240 -4.38 -1.68 26.91
N ALA A 241 -3.12 -1.99 26.58
CA ALA A 241 -2.76 -2.77 25.41
C ALA A 241 -2.40 -4.20 25.82
N LEU A 242 -2.56 -5.16 24.93
CA LEU A 242 -2.10 -6.54 25.06
C LEU A 242 -1.07 -6.84 23.97
N LEU A 243 0.06 -7.41 24.38
CA LEU A 243 1.09 -7.92 23.48
C LEU A 243 0.64 -9.25 22.85
N ALA A 244 0.67 -9.30 21.53
CA ALA A 244 0.49 -10.49 20.72
C ALA A 244 1.84 -10.84 20.07
N ILE A 245 2.54 -11.81 20.65
CA ILE A 245 3.88 -12.22 20.23
C ILE A 245 3.81 -13.63 19.67
N GLU A 246 4.16 -13.79 18.39
CA GLU A 246 4.10 -15.06 17.67
C GLU A 246 5.41 -15.32 16.91
N VAL A 247 5.91 -16.55 17.01
CA VAL A 247 6.96 -17.10 16.16
C VAL A 247 6.30 -18.07 15.19
N ILE A 248 6.28 -17.73 13.91
CA ILE A 248 5.53 -18.42 12.86
C ILE A 248 6.51 -19.14 11.94
N ALA A 249 6.51 -20.47 11.97
CA ALA A 249 7.34 -21.33 11.14
C ALA A 249 6.46 -22.20 10.22
N PRO A 250 6.19 -21.77 8.97
CA PRO A 250 5.30 -22.48 8.05
C PRO A 250 5.95 -23.72 7.41
N GLY A 251 7.27 -23.76 7.31
CA GLY A 251 8.03 -24.88 6.78
C GLY A 251 8.43 -25.91 7.84
N THR A 252 9.14 -26.95 7.41
CA THR A 252 9.76 -27.96 8.29
C THR A 252 11.20 -27.61 8.69
N GLY A 253 11.72 -26.48 8.18
CA GLY A 253 13.05 -25.98 8.50
C GLY A 253 13.09 -25.20 9.82
N SER A 254 14.21 -24.52 10.07
CA SER A 254 14.40 -23.68 11.25
C SER A 254 14.05 -22.21 11.03
N GLU A 255 13.71 -21.80 9.81
CA GLU A 255 13.31 -20.42 9.53
C GLU A 255 11.97 -20.09 10.20
N ALA A 256 11.82 -18.84 10.66
CA ALA A 256 10.59 -18.37 11.27
C ALA A 256 10.39 -16.87 11.03
N LEU A 257 9.13 -16.43 11.09
CA LEU A 257 8.78 -15.01 11.19
C LEU A 257 8.53 -14.70 12.66
N LEU A 258 9.27 -13.74 13.23
CA LEU A 258 8.90 -13.12 14.49
C LEU A 258 7.88 -12.03 14.20
N SER A 259 6.67 -12.18 14.73
CA SER A 259 5.61 -11.17 14.70
C SER A 259 5.34 -10.66 16.11
N VAL A 260 5.63 -9.38 16.34
CA VAL A 260 5.31 -8.69 17.59
C VAL A 260 4.28 -7.62 17.30
N ARG A 261 3.12 -7.76 17.92
CA ARG A 261 2.00 -6.83 17.77
C ARG A 261 1.51 -6.38 19.14
N ALA A 262 0.84 -5.23 19.16
CA ALA A 262 0.09 -4.76 20.32
C ALA A 262 -1.32 -4.40 19.88
N LEU A 263 -2.32 -4.84 20.63
CA LEU A 263 -3.73 -4.49 20.39
C LEU A 263 -4.33 -3.80 21.61
N ASP A 264 -5.30 -2.92 21.39
CA ASP A 264 -6.10 -2.32 22.44
C ASP A 264 -7.01 -3.38 23.05
N LEU A 265 -6.97 -3.56 24.38
CA LEU A 265 -7.67 -4.65 25.04
C LEU A 265 -9.20 -4.50 24.93
N ASN A 266 -9.71 -3.27 24.83
CA ASN A 266 -11.14 -2.98 24.83
C ASN A 266 -11.75 -3.07 23.42
N THR A 267 -11.09 -2.44 22.45
CA THR A 267 -11.55 -2.33 21.06
C THR A 267 -10.98 -3.42 20.14
N GLN A 268 -10.02 -4.20 20.62
CA GLN A 268 -9.29 -5.23 19.86
C GLN A 268 -8.50 -4.66 18.68
N GLN A 269 -8.40 -3.34 18.56
CA GLN A 269 -7.73 -2.65 17.47
C GLN A 269 -6.22 -2.86 17.55
N LEU A 270 -5.61 -3.18 16.41
CA LEU A 270 -4.16 -3.24 16.26
C LEU A 270 -3.55 -1.83 16.40
N ILE A 271 -2.63 -1.69 17.35
CA ILE A 271 -1.90 -0.46 17.67
C ILE A 271 -0.53 -0.45 17.00
N SER A 272 0.17 -1.59 17.06
CA SER A 272 1.54 -1.73 16.58
C SER A 272 1.74 -3.10 15.95
N SER A 273 2.59 -3.15 14.92
CA SER A 273 3.05 -4.37 14.27
C SER A 273 4.51 -4.21 13.86
N VAL A 274 5.32 -5.21 14.24
CA VAL A 274 6.74 -5.29 13.93
C VAL A 274 7.06 -6.73 13.54
N LEU A 275 7.71 -6.90 12.38
CA LEU A 275 8.03 -8.19 11.79
C LEU A 275 9.53 -8.31 11.51
N PHE A 276 10.09 -9.48 11.79
CA PHE A 276 11.46 -9.83 11.41
C PHE A 276 11.52 -11.27 10.88
N TYR A 277 12.29 -11.46 9.81
CA TYR A 277 12.63 -12.80 9.33
C TYR A 277 13.81 -13.33 10.15
N ILE A 278 13.65 -14.54 10.68
CA ILE A 278 14.65 -15.25 11.46
C ILE A 278 15.12 -16.45 10.64
N ALA A 279 16.37 -16.43 10.18
CA ALA A 279 16.93 -17.50 9.37
C ALA A 279 17.08 -18.82 10.14
N ASP A 280 17.32 -18.75 11.45
CA ASP A 280 17.45 -19.91 12.33
C ASP A 280 16.81 -19.65 13.70
N ALA A 281 15.67 -20.29 13.93
CA ALA A 281 14.90 -20.31 15.16
C ALA A 281 14.91 -21.70 15.82
N SER A 282 15.88 -22.56 15.50
CA SER A 282 15.94 -23.96 15.98
C SER A 282 15.82 -24.10 17.49
N GLU A 283 16.42 -23.18 18.26
CA GLU A 283 16.35 -23.18 19.72
C GLU A 283 14.94 -22.96 20.28
N LEU A 284 14.06 -22.32 19.51
CA LEU A 284 12.67 -22.06 19.89
C LEU A 284 11.74 -23.17 19.41
N LEU A 285 12.02 -23.71 18.23
CA LEU A 285 11.18 -24.70 17.56
C LEU A 285 11.45 -26.14 18.04
N SER A 286 12.59 -26.39 18.70
CA SER A 286 12.92 -27.70 19.23
C SER A 286 12.10 -27.99 20.49
N PRO A 287 11.37 -29.12 20.58
CA PRO A 287 10.78 -29.55 21.83
C PRO A 287 11.91 -29.82 22.84
N ALA A 288 11.73 -29.38 24.09
CA ALA A 288 12.67 -29.70 25.16
C ALA A 288 12.70 -31.23 25.36
N VAL A 289 13.75 -31.88 24.88
CA VAL A 289 14.05 -33.24 25.31
C VAL A 289 14.48 -33.12 26.77
N GLU A 290 13.63 -33.56 27.71
CA GLU A 290 14.10 -33.85 29.06
C GLU A 290 15.23 -34.86 28.93
N ALA A 291 16.45 -34.40 29.18
CA ALA A 291 17.63 -35.25 29.22
C ALA A 291 17.44 -36.24 30.37
N THR A 292 16.84 -37.39 30.06
CA THR A 292 16.95 -38.56 30.93
C THR A 292 18.40 -39.00 30.81
N ILE A 293 19.21 -38.62 31.79
CA ILE A 293 20.59 -39.08 31.91
C ILE A 293 20.52 -40.58 32.25
N ILE A 294 20.43 -41.43 31.25
CA ILE A 294 20.77 -42.84 31.41
C ILE A 294 22.20 -42.98 30.92
N GLY A 295 23.13 -42.97 31.88
CA GLY A 295 24.51 -43.34 31.65
C GLY A 295 24.57 -44.77 31.13
N VAL A 296 24.97 -44.92 29.87
CA VAL A 296 25.51 -46.18 29.36
C VAL A 296 26.75 -45.81 28.56
N GLU A 297 27.91 -46.09 29.14
CA GLU A 297 29.16 -46.18 28.40
C GLU A 297 28.99 -47.24 27.30
N SER A 298 29.24 -46.87 26.05
CA SER A 298 29.47 -47.84 24.99
C SER A 298 30.48 -47.28 24.01
N SER A 299 31.70 -47.75 24.19
CA SER A 299 32.82 -47.67 23.26
C SER A 299 32.48 -48.38 21.96
N THR A 300 32.58 -47.68 20.83
CA THR A 300 32.94 -48.29 19.55
C THR A 300 33.53 -47.24 18.61
N GLU A 301 34.79 -47.45 18.24
CA GLU A 301 35.44 -46.78 17.11
C GLU A 301 34.71 -47.11 15.80
N ALA A 302 34.39 -46.09 15.01
CA ALA A 302 34.01 -46.27 13.60
C ALA A 302 34.41 -45.03 12.77
N THR A 303 35.57 -45.18 12.13
CA THR A 303 35.92 -44.74 10.76
C THR A 303 35.29 -43.44 10.24
N ASN A 304 36.07 -42.36 10.32
CA ASN A 304 35.84 -41.10 9.60
C ASN A 304 35.86 -41.32 8.08
N THR A 305 34.71 -41.20 7.43
CA THR A 305 34.61 -40.84 6.01
C THR A 305 33.65 -39.66 5.91
N PRO A 306 34.09 -38.44 5.57
CA PRO A 306 33.18 -37.34 5.36
C PRO A 306 32.47 -37.56 4.02
N ALA A 307 31.30 -38.19 4.06
CA ALA A 307 30.35 -38.06 2.97
C ALA A 307 29.93 -36.59 2.96
N SER A 308 30.30 -35.87 1.90
CA SER A 308 29.74 -34.56 1.59
C SER A 308 28.25 -34.75 1.31
N THR A 309 27.45 -34.72 2.36
CA THR A 309 26.00 -34.61 2.25
C THR A 309 25.76 -33.25 1.59
N ALA A 310 25.36 -33.26 0.31
CA ALA A 310 24.86 -32.06 -0.32
C ALA A 310 23.78 -31.49 0.61
N VAL A 311 24.03 -30.29 1.13
CA VAL A 311 23.04 -29.54 1.91
C VAL A 311 21.90 -29.28 0.95
N VAL A 312 20.86 -30.10 1.00
CA VAL A 312 19.59 -29.79 0.36
C VAL A 312 19.08 -28.58 1.13
N THR A 313 19.36 -27.39 0.61
CA THR A 313 18.76 -26.15 1.10
C THR A 313 17.26 -26.31 0.90
N THR A 314 16.53 -26.60 1.96
CA THR A 314 15.07 -26.60 1.94
C THR A 314 14.61 -25.26 1.39
N PRO A 315 13.69 -25.23 0.40
CA PRO A 315 13.19 -23.97 -0.16
C PRO A 315 12.66 -23.07 0.94
N ARG A 316 12.95 -21.75 0.88
CA ARG A 316 12.37 -20.79 1.83
C ARG A 316 10.85 -20.82 1.72
N THR A 317 10.20 -20.84 2.87
CA THR A 317 8.75 -20.83 3.07
C THR A 317 8.25 -19.48 3.59
N ILE A 318 9.17 -18.56 3.91
CA ILE A 318 8.88 -17.18 4.26
C ILE A 318 9.34 -16.28 3.10
N PRO A 319 8.49 -15.36 2.61
CA PRO A 319 8.87 -14.45 1.54
C PRO A 319 9.96 -13.47 2.00
N VAL A 320 10.77 -12.97 1.08
CA VAL A 320 11.73 -11.88 1.34
C VAL A 320 11.06 -10.51 1.20
N SER A 321 10.00 -10.40 0.39
CA SER A 321 9.26 -9.17 0.24
C SER A 321 7.81 -9.40 -0.12
N VAL A 322 6.99 -8.40 0.16
CA VAL A 322 5.56 -8.39 -0.13
C VAL A 322 5.25 -7.15 -0.95
N THR A 323 4.40 -7.31 -1.97
CA THR A 323 3.90 -6.22 -2.80
C THR A 323 2.38 -6.24 -2.77
N ILE A 324 1.76 -5.09 -2.46
CA ILE A 324 0.31 -4.93 -2.56
C ILE A 324 0.01 -3.90 -3.64
N ASN A 325 -0.72 -4.34 -4.65
CA ASN A 325 -1.14 -3.52 -5.77
C ASN A 325 -2.63 -3.13 -5.60
N ASP A 326 -2.86 -1.91 -5.10
CA ASP A 326 -4.18 -1.28 -4.99
C ASP A 326 -4.37 -0.25 -6.11
N GLN A 327 -4.67 -0.74 -7.32
CA GLN A 327 -4.75 0.09 -8.53
C GLN A 327 -5.79 1.22 -8.42
N ASN A 328 -6.88 0.96 -7.68
CA ASN A 328 -8.01 1.86 -7.55
C ASN A 328 -7.93 2.76 -6.30
N GLN A 329 -6.85 2.63 -5.53
CA GLN A 329 -6.61 3.35 -4.27
C GLN A 329 -7.77 3.18 -3.28
N LEU A 330 -8.32 1.98 -3.23
CA LEU A 330 -9.47 1.63 -2.41
C LEU A 330 -9.10 1.56 -0.93
N ILE A 331 -7.87 1.19 -0.58
CA ILE A 331 -7.38 1.17 0.81
C ILE A 331 -7.50 2.57 1.42
N GLU A 332 -7.03 3.60 0.71
CA GLU A 332 -7.10 4.99 1.16
C GLU A 332 -8.54 5.52 1.22
N LYS A 333 -9.36 5.16 0.23
CA LYS A 333 -10.79 5.53 0.22
C LYS A 333 -11.54 4.92 1.40
N LEU A 334 -11.26 3.65 1.72
CA LEU A 334 -11.85 2.97 2.87
C LEU A 334 -11.36 3.57 4.20
N SER A 335 -10.09 3.97 4.26
CA SER A 335 -9.50 4.63 5.43
C SER A 335 -10.06 6.03 5.72
N SER A 336 -10.60 6.71 4.69
CA SER A 336 -11.08 8.10 4.77
C SER A 336 -12.61 8.23 4.89
N LEU A 337 -13.32 7.12 5.09
CA LEU A 337 -14.75 7.15 5.33
C LEU A 337 -15.08 7.90 6.63
N ALA A 338 -16.17 8.67 6.62
CA ALA A 338 -16.63 9.41 7.80
C ALA A 338 -16.94 8.49 9.00
N THR A 339 -17.37 7.26 8.72
CA THR A 339 -17.51 6.18 9.70
C THR A 339 -16.62 5.03 9.23
N PRO A 340 -15.40 4.91 9.78
CA PRO A 340 -14.45 3.90 9.33
C PRO A 340 -14.92 2.50 9.73
N TYR A 341 -14.64 1.52 8.86
CA TYR A 341 -14.83 0.11 9.18
C TYR A 341 -13.69 -0.40 10.05
N PHE A 342 -14.01 -1.37 10.90
CA PHE A 342 -13.08 -2.16 11.69
C PHE A 342 -12.87 -3.47 10.95
N PHE A 343 -11.69 -3.64 10.35
CA PHE A 343 -11.40 -4.78 9.49
C PHE A 343 -10.72 -5.91 10.27
N GLU A 344 -11.34 -7.08 10.29
CA GLU A 344 -10.62 -8.33 10.56
C GLU A 344 -9.97 -8.85 9.27
N THR A 345 -8.91 -9.63 9.43
CA THR A 345 -8.19 -10.24 8.29
C THR A 345 -8.44 -11.74 8.25
N VAL A 346 -8.87 -12.25 7.09
CA VAL A 346 -9.05 -13.68 6.85
C VAL A 346 -8.23 -14.07 5.63
N ALA A 347 -7.14 -14.79 5.85
CA ALA A 347 -6.35 -15.38 4.78
C ALA A 347 -6.77 -16.84 4.59
N THR A 348 -6.95 -17.27 3.33
CA THR A 348 -7.22 -18.67 3.00
C THR A 348 -6.04 -19.23 2.23
N THR A 349 -5.27 -20.12 2.82
CA THR A 349 -4.12 -20.79 2.17
C THR A 349 -4.20 -22.30 2.36
N GLU A 350 -3.22 -23.05 1.84
CA GLU A 350 -3.20 -24.51 1.97
C GLU A 350 -3.08 -24.98 3.43
N THR A 351 -2.32 -24.25 4.24
CA THR A 351 -2.14 -24.56 5.67
C THR A 351 -2.53 -23.37 6.56
N THR A 352 -2.99 -23.67 7.78
CA THR A 352 -3.32 -22.63 8.77
C THR A 352 -2.12 -21.75 9.09
N THR A 353 -0.91 -22.32 9.20
CA THR A 353 0.31 -21.57 9.50
C THR A 353 0.66 -20.58 8.39
N GLN A 354 0.50 -20.95 7.12
CA GLN A 354 0.64 -20.02 5.99
C GLN A 354 -0.43 -18.92 6.01
N SER A 355 -1.66 -19.22 6.43
CA SER A 355 -2.71 -18.21 6.55
C SER A 355 -2.36 -17.18 7.62
N ILE A 356 -1.81 -17.64 8.75
CA ILE A 356 -1.36 -16.76 9.84
C ILE A 356 -0.16 -15.91 9.40
N LEU A 357 0.81 -16.51 8.70
CA LEU A 357 1.93 -15.79 8.10
C LEU A 357 1.43 -14.66 7.19
N LEU A 358 0.57 -14.99 6.22
CA LEU A 358 0.04 -14.04 5.26
C LEU A 358 -0.74 -12.91 5.94
N ALA A 359 -1.60 -13.26 6.90
CA ALA A 359 -2.33 -12.25 7.68
C ALA A 359 -1.37 -11.32 8.43
N GLY A 360 -0.32 -11.83 9.06
CA GLY A 360 0.69 -11.02 9.75
C GLY A 360 1.38 -10.02 8.82
N LEU A 361 1.82 -10.46 7.65
CA LEU A 361 2.47 -9.62 6.63
C LEU A 361 1.55 -8.49 6.14
N ILE A 362 0.28 -8.81 5.88
CA ILE A 362 -0.71 -7.83 5.40
C ILE A 362 -1.04 -6.81 6.47
N LYS A 363 -1.27 -7.25 7.71
CA LYS A 363 -1.56 -6.34 8.83
C LYS A 363 -0.43 -5.36 9.07
N ASP A 364 0.82 -5.82 9.06
CA ASP A 364 2.00 -4.96 9.22
C ASP A 364 2.05 -3.88 8.13
N THR A 365 1.86 -4.31 6.87
CA THR A 365 1.89 -3.42 5.71
C THR A 365 0.81 -2.36 5.79
N LEU A 366 -0.44 -2.78 6.04
CA LEU A 366 -1.60 -1.91 6.08
C LEU A 366 -1.53 -0.94 7.26
N LEU A 367 -1.11 -1.40 8.45
CA LEU A 367 -0.96 -0.55 9.62
C LEU A 367 0.08 0.56 9.41
N LYS A 368 1.23 0.23 8.80
CA LYS A 368 2.32 1.21 8.58
C LYS A 368 2.02 2.20 7.46
N ASN A 369 1.23 1.80 6.47
CA ASN A 369 1.08 2.54 5.22
C ASN A 369 -0.35 3.00 4.93
N SER A 370 -1.31 2.77 5.82
CA SER A 370 -2.69 3.27 5.67
C SER A 370 -3.26 3.71 7.01
N ALA A 371 -4.44 4.33 6.98
CA ALA A 371 -5.22 4.62 8.18
C ALA A 371 -6.38 3.62 8.35
N LEU A 372 -6.30 2.43 7.74
CA LEU A 372 -7.28 1.37 7.99
C LEU A 372 -7.23 0.94 9.45
N ILE A 373 -8.42 0.77 10.04
CA ILE A 373 -8.57 0.24 11.39
C ILE A 373 -8.62 -1.28 11.26
N ILE A 374 -7.63 -1.96 11.83
CA ILE A 374 -7.50 -3.42 11.82
C ILE A 374 -7.77 -3.93 13.23
N VAL A 375 -8.52 -5.03 13.36
CA VAL A 375 -8.74 -5.71 14.63
C VAL A 375 -8.06 -7.08 14.67
N GLU A 376 -7.67 -7.52 15.87
CA GLU A 376 -6.88 -8.73 16.12
C GLU A 376 -7.72 -9.97 16.46
N SER A 377 -8.88 -10.09 15.81
CA SER A 377 -9.87 -11.14 16.09
C SER A 377 -9.34 -12.55 15.88
N ASP A 378 -8.51 -12.79 14.86
CA ASP A 378 -7.91 -14.09 14.58
C ASP A 378 -6.88 -14.52 15.64
N PHE A 379 -6.06 -13.57 16.13
CA PHE A 379 -5.14 -13.84 17.23
C PHE A 379 -5.91 -14.16 18.51
N ILE A 380 -6.93 -13.36 18.83
CA ILE A 380 -7.77 -13.55 20.02
C ILE A 380 -8.49 -14.90 19.96
N GLN A 381 -9.13 -15.22 18.84
CA GLN A 381 -9.79 -16.50 18.56
C GLN A 381 -8.84 -17.68 18.81
N ARG A 382 -7.64 -17.66 18.23
CA ARG A 382 -6.68 -18.77 18.39
C ARG A 382 -6.11 -18.86 19.81
N SER A 383 -5.93 -17.73 20.47
CA SER A 383 -5.20 -17.68 21.73
C SER A 383 -6.06 -17.94 22.94
N TYR A 384 -7.31 -17.48 22.91
CA TYR A 384 -8.21 -17.45 24.07
C TYR A 384 -9.50 -18.24 23.87
N LEU A 385 -9.92 -18.48 22.62
CA LEU A 385 -11.14 -19.25 22.31
C LEU A 385 -10.88 -20.37 21.27
N PRO A 386 -9.92 -21.28 21.48
CA PRO A 386 -9.59 -22.29 20.46
C PRO A 386 -10.76 -23.23 20.09
N THR A 387 -11.77 -23.33 20.96
CA THR A 387 -12.92 -24.24 20.81
C THR A 387 -14.27 -23.56 20.58
N GLU A 388 -14.35 -22.22 20.64
CA GLU A 388 -15.60 -21.47 20.51
C GLU A 388 -15.42 -20.30 19.53
N ALA A 389 -16.45 -20.00 18.73
CA ALA A 389 -16.37 -18.87 17.81
C ALA A 389 -16.45 -17.52 18.54
N LEU A 390 -15.51 -16.63 18.23
CA LEU A 390 -15.47 -15.26 18.68
C LEU A 390 -16.49 -14.41 17.90
N ALA A 391 -17.37 -13.72 18.62
CA ALA A 391 -18.07 -12.58 18.05
C ALA A 391 -17.07 -11.41 17.96
N SER A 392 -16.51 -11.23 16.77
CA SER A 392 -15.47 -10.24 16.47
C SER A 392 -15.98 -8.80 16.64
N ALA A 393 -15.13 -7.89 17.13
CA ALA A 393 -15.41 -6.45 17.12
C ALA A 393 -15.35 -5.82 15.71
N ALA A 394 -15.01 -6.61 14.70
CA ALA A 394 -14.98 -6.17 13.31
C ALA A 394 -16.37 -5.80 12.80
N THR A 395 -16.39 -4.84 11.88
CA THR A 395 -17.58 -4.47 11.08
C THR A 395 -17.40 -4.76 9.60
N ALA A 396 -16.21 -5.23 9.21
CA ALA A 396 -15.89 -5.66 7.87
C ALA A 396 -14.76 -6.69 7.90
N THR A 397 -14.63 -7.45 6.81
CA THR A 397 -13.60 -8.48 6.62
C THR A 397 -12.75 -8.13 5.40
N LEU A 398 -11.43 -8.18 5.57
CA LEU A 398 -10.45 -8.26 4.48
C LEU A 398 -10.12 -9.72 4.24
N THR A 399 -10.63 -10.27 3.13
CA THR A 399 -10.34 -11.65 2.72
C THR A 399 -9.17 -11.66 1.75
N ILE A 400 -8.17 -12.50 1.99
CA ILE A 400 -7.03 -12.72 1.10
C ILE A 400 -7.07 -14.16 0.61
N THR A 401 -7.36 -14.34 -0.68
CA THR A 401 -7.52 -15.65 -1.31
C THR A 401 -6.52 -15.85 -2.45
N PRO A 402 -5.94 -17.05 -2.62
CA PRO A 402 -5.03 -17.34 -3.71
C PRO A 402 -5.73 -17.17 -5.07
N ASN A 403 -4.98 -16.66 -6.03
CA ASN A 403 -5.26 -16.73 -7.46
C ASN A 403 -4.05 -17.40 -8.14
N ALA A 404 -4.08 -17.60 -9.46
CA ALA A 404 -3.13 -18.46 -10.19
C ALA A 404 -1.66 -18.36 -9.72
N ASP A 405 -1.14 -17.14 -9.55
CA ASP A 405 0.25 -16.88 -9.13
C ASP A 405 0.38 -15.91 -7.94
N ASN A 406 -0.73 -15.37 -7.42
CA ASN A 406 -0.75 -14.30 -6.41
C ASN A 406 -1.91 -14.51 -5.42
N TYR A 407 -2.28 -13.47 -4.68
CA TYR A 407 -3.50 -13.43 -3.89
C TYR A 407 -4.36 -12.24 -4.30
N THR A 408 -5.67 -12.38 -4.20
CA THR A 408 -6.64 -11.30 -4.34
C THR A 408 -7.11 -10.87 -2.97
N MET A 409 -7.15 -9.55 -2.73
CA MET A 409 -7.66 -8.94 -1.51
C MET A 409 -9.06 -8.38 -1.75
N MET A 410 -10.03 -8.87 -0.98
CA MET A 410 -11.44 -8.48 -1.06
C MET A 410 -11.87 -7.84 0.27
N ALA A 411 -12.50 -6.67 0.22
CA ALA A 411 -13.22 -6.11 1.36
C ALA A 411 -14.70 -6.48 1.32
N LYS A 412 -15.27 -6.80 2.48
CA LYS A 412 -16.71 -7.01 2.64
C LYS A 412 -17.17 -6.46 3.98
N ALA A 413 -18.10 -5.50 3.98
CA ALA A 413 -18.76 -5.06 5.20
C ALA A 413 -19.69 -6.17 5.73
N HIS A 414 -19.76 -6.33 7.06
CA HIS A 414 -20.70 -7.27 7.67
C HIS A 414 -22.14 -6.83 7.41
N GLY A 415 -23.02 -7.79 7.09
CA GLY A 415 -24.40 -7.52 6.69
C GLY A 415 -24.57 -7.02 5.24
N SER A 416 -23.48 -6.83 4.49
CA SER A 416 -23.53 -6.57 3.04
C SER A 416 -23.40 -7.88 2.25
N ASP A 417 -24.13 -7.99 1.14
CA ASP A 417 -23.92 -9.07 0.17
C ASP A 417 -22.84 -8.73 -0.87
N HIS A 418 -22.45 -7.46 -0.95
CA HIS A 418 -21.43 -6.99 -1.88
C HIS A 418 -20.04 -7.10 -1.29
N SER A 419 -19.13 -7.68 -2.07
CA SER A 419 -17.69 -7.64 -1.85
C SER A 419 -17.04 -6.70 -2.87
N LEU A 420 -15.94 -6.09 -2.47
CA LEU A 420 -15.17 -5.15 -3.27
C LEU A 420 -13.75 -5.68 -3.41
N GLU A 421 -13.31 -5.91 -4.64
CA GLU A 421 -11.90 -6.22 -4.91
C GLU A 421 -11.06 -4.96 -4.67
N ILE A 422 -10.17 -5.04 -3.69
CA ILE A 422 -9.26 -3.95 -3.33
C ILE A 422 -8.03 -3.99 -4.24
N GLY A 423 -7.47 -5.18 -4.45
CA GLY A 423 -6.22 -5.32 -5.18
C GLY A 423 -5.61 -6.70 -5.05
N THR A 424 -4.36 -6.82 -5.45
CA THR A 424 -3.62 -8.09 -5.43
C THR A 424 -2.41 -8.02 -4.51
N VAL A 425 -2.07 -9.14 -3.87
CA VAL A 425 -0.87 -9.32 -3.06
C VAL A 425 0.05 -10.31 -3.75
N THR A 426 1.32 -9.95 -3.92
CA THR A 426 2.37 -10.83 -4.41
C THR A 426 3.39 -11.07 -3.30
N LEU A 427 3.71 -12.35 -3.07
CA LEU A 427 4.78 -12.77 -2.16
C LEU A 427 6.01 -13.13 -2.98
N HIS A 428 7.15 -12.51 -2.71
CA HIS A 428 8.40 -12.81 -3.40
C HIS A 428 9.26 -13.70 -2.53
N PHE A 429 9.61 -14.88 -3.05
CA PHE A 429 10.54 -15.82 -2.42
C PHE A 429 11.91 -15.70 -3.09
N PRO A 430 13.03 -15.89 -2.36
CA PRO A 430 14.35 -15.90 -2.97
C PRO A 430 14.47 -17.05 -3.96
N GLN A 431 15.16 -16.80 -5.07
CA GLN A 431 15.43 -17.79 -6.12
C GLN A 431 16.48 -18.81 -5.70
#